data_AF-R7USI5-F1
#
_entry.id   AF-R7USI5-F1
#
_cell.length_a   1.000
_cell.length_b   1.000
_cell.length_c   1.000
_cell.angle_alpha   90.00
_cell.angle_beta   90.00
_cell.angle_gamma   90.00
#
_symmetry.space_group_name_H-M   'P 1'
#
loop_
_entity.id
_entity.type
_entity.pdbx_description
1 polymer ?
#
loop_
_entity_poly.entity_id
_entity_poly.type
_entity_poly.pdbx_seq_one_letter_code
_entity_poly.pdbx_strand_id
1 'polypeptide(L)'
;MKRAVVFRNGCDTDGKLIAIDQDIGDVVKTAGEKLGLPSASILFTSLGASVDSTALIRDDEALYVSCGEPFKAPEKGSANGAFMSPNKQTDWLVLNVGGKLFSTTRSTLVGKETDSMLARMF
;
A
#
# COMPACT_ATOMS: atom_id res chain seq x y z
N MET A 1 -10.29 23.63 4.55
CA MET A 1 -8.87 23.32 4.81
C MET A 1 -8.77 21.81 4.91
N LYS A 2 -7.94 21.17 4.07
CA LYS A 2 -7.79 19.71 4.11
C LYS A 2 -6.63 19.34 5.02
N ARG A 3 -6.68 18.20 5.68
CA ARG A 3 -5.57 17.65 6.45
C ARG A 3 -5.25 16.24 5.99
N ALA A 4 -3.99 15.84 6.09
CA ALA A 4 -3.53 14.51 5.72
C ALA A 4 -2.59 13.97 6.80
N VAL A 5 -2.56 12.65 6.95
CA VAL A 5 -1.58 11.97 7.78
C VAL A 5 -0.43 11.55 6.87
N VAL A 6 0.76 12.09 7.12
CA VAL A 6 1.97 11.73 6.35
C VAL A 6 2.81 10.71 7.10
N PHE A 7 3.28 9.71 6.37
CA PHE A 7 4.15 8.66 6.84
C PHE A 7 5.45 8.64 6.04
N ARG A 8 6.50 8.06 6.62
CA ARG A 8 7.68 7.68 5.86
C ARG A 8 7.33 6.52 4.92
N ASN A 9 7.87 6.54 3.70
CA ASN A 9 7.70 5.46 2.73
C ASN A 9 8.09 4.09 3.35
N GLY A 10 7.17 3.13 3.33
CA GLY A 10 7.34 1.81 3.95
C GLY A 10 6.96 1.69 5.43
N CYS A 11 6.49 2.75 6.09
CA CYS A 11 6.09 2.73 7.50
C CYS A 11 4.59 3.02 7.66
N ASP A 12 3.92 2.34 8.60
CA ASP A 12 2.55 2.66 9.06
C ASP A 12 2.51 3.28 10.46
N THR A 13 3.66 3.43 11.11
CA THR A 13 3.79 4.03 12.45
C THR A 13 4.40 5.43 12.40
N ASP A 14 4.17 6.21 13.46
CA ASP A 14 4.68 7.59 13.64
C ASP A 14 4.23 8.59 12.56
N GLY A 15 3.00 8.42 12.05
CA GLY A 15 2.38 9.36 11.14
C GLY A 15 2.24 10.76 11.76
N LYS A 16 2.51 11.81 10.98
CA LYS A 16 2.34 13.20 11.40
C LYS A 16 1.14 13.81 10.70
N LEU A 17 0.29 14.51 11.45
CA LEU A 17 -0.83 15.24 10.88
C LEU A 17 -0.34 16.60 10.34
N ILE A 18 -0.65 16.88 9.08
CA ILE A 18 -0.30 18.14 8.41
C ILE A 18 -1.51 18.75 7.73
N ALA A 19 -1.54 20.08 7.65
CA ALA A 19 -2.49 20.79 6.83
C ALA A 19 -2.04 20.75 5.36
N ILE A 20 -3.01 20.62 4.45
CA ILE A 20 -2.84 20.66 3.00
C ILE A 20 -3.52 21.95 2.53
N ASP A 21 -2.78 23.05 2.59
CA ASP A 21 -3.22 24.39 2.20
C ASP A 21 -2.31 25.03 1.13
N GLN A 22 -1.09 24.51 0.94
CA GLN A 22 -0.10 25.01 -0.01
C GLN A 22 0.05 24.09 -1.26
N ASP A 23 1.00 24.45 -2.13
CA ASP A 23 1.46 23.64 -3.25
C ASP A 23 2.14 22.33 -2.79
N ILE A 24 2.19 21.36 -3.69
CA ILE A 24 2.74 20.03 -3.40
C ILE A 24 4.18 20.09 -2.88
N GLY A 25 5.01 20.99 -3.41
CA GLY A 25 6.40 21.16 -2.98
C GLY A 25 6.53 21.59 -1.52
N ASP A 26 5.66 22.50 -1.06
CA ASP A 26 5.65 22.95 0.33
C ASP A 26 5.11 21.88 1.28
N VAL A 27 4.13 21.09 0.82
CA VAL A 27 3.62 19.93 1.55
C VAL A 27 4.74 18.89 1.74
N VAL A 28 5.50 18.56 0.69
CA VAL A 28 6.64 17.63 0.77
C VAL A 28 7.70 18.16 1.73
N LYS A 29 8.04 19.44 1.65
CA LYS A 29 9.04 20.05 2.53
C LYS A 29 8.61 20.02 3.99
N THR A 30 7.38 20.45 4.28
CA THR A 30 6.78 20.43 5.63
C THR A 30 6.71 19.02 6.19
N ALA A 31 6.32 18.04 5.36
CA ALA A 31 6.29 16.64 5.75
C ALA A 31 7.70 16.11 6.01
N GLY A 32 8.68 16.46 5.18
CA GLY A 32 10.08 16.12 5.35
C GLY A 32 10.66 16.63 6.66
N GLU A 33 10.43 17.91 7.00
CA GLU A 33 10.86 18.49 8.27
C GLU A 33 10.22 17.79 9.48
N LYS A 34 8.91 17.52 9.42
CA LYS A 34 8.18 16.84 10.51
C LYS A 34 8.55 15.37 10.69
N LEU A 35 8.97 14.69 9.62
CA LEU A 35 9.38 13.28 9.64
C LEU A 35 10.90 13.10 9.79
N GLY A 36 11.68 14.20 9.82
CA GLY A 36 13.15 14.13 9.88
C GLY A 36 13.80 13.62 8.58
N LEU A 37 13.15 13.87 7.43
CA LEU A 37 13.57 13.45 6.09
C LEU A 37 13.92 14.68 5.23
N PRO A 38 15.17 15.19 5.28
CA PRO A 38 15.55 16.41 4.56
C PRO A 38 15.60 16.23 3.04
N SER A 39 15.69 14.99 2.54
CA SER A 39 15.73 14.65 1.11
C SER A 39 14.36 14.25 0.55
N ALA A 40 13.27 14.52 1.28
CA ALA A 40 11.92 14.24 0.82
C ALA A 40 11.64 14.92 -0.53
N SER A 41 11.14 14.16 -1.49
CA SER A 41 10.96 14.64 -2.88
C SER A 41 9.62 14.21 -3.47
N ILE A 42 9.12 13.01 -3.13
CA ILE A 42 7.92 12.45 -3.76
C ILE A 42 6.86 12.12 -2.70
N LEU A 43 5.61 12.43 -3.00
CA LEU A 43 4.43 12.04 -2.24
C LEU A 43 3.67 10.92 -2.97
N PHE A 44 3.29 9.89 -2.22
CA PHE A 44 2.49 8.78 -2.70
C PHE A 44 1.20 8.63 -1.89
N THR A 45 0.16 8.14 -2.53
CA THR A 45 -1.04 7.65 -1.84
C THR A 45 -0.80 6.28 -1.23
N SER A 46 -1.73 5.80 -0.40
CA SER A 46 -1.74 4.41 0.11
C SER A 46 -1.76 3.33 -0.97
N LEU A 47 -2.18 3.67 -2.19
CA LEU A 47 -2.18 2.78 -3.34
C LEU A 47 -0.84 2.79 -4.11
N GLY A 48 0.08 3.68 -3.74
CA GLY A 48 1.36 3.86 -4.40
C GLY A 48 1.34 4.75 -5.64
N ALA A 49 0.26 5.50 -5.86
CA ALA A 49 0.19 6.50 -6.92
C ALA A 49 0.92 7.78 -6.48
N SER A 50 1.73 8.37 -7.36
CA SER A 50 2.34 9.68 -7.11
C SER A 50 1.27 10.77 -7.08
N VAL A 51 1.40 11.70 -6.15
CA VAL A 51 0.47 12.82 -6.01
C VAL A 51 1.09 14.06 -6.64
N ASP A 52 0.53 14.48 -7.78
CA ASP A 52 1.01 15.65 -8.50
C ASP A 52 0.31 16.95 -8.06
N SER A 53 -0.92 16.85 -7.54
CA SER A 53 -1.74 18.00 -7.16
C SER A 53 -2.43 17.80 -5.82
N THR A 54 -2.39 18.83 -4.98
CA THR A 54 -3.08 18.85 -3.68
C THR A 54 -4.61 18.85 -3.81
N ALA A 55 -5.15 19.15 -4.99
CA ALA A 55 -6.58 19.03 -5.27
C ALA A 55 -7.08 17.57 -5.18
N LEU A 56 -6.22 16.60 -5.51
CA LEU A 56 -6.53 15.17 -5.55
C LEU A 56 -6.54 14.52 -4.16
N ILE A 57 -5.87 15.14 -3.19
CA ILE A 57 -5.79 14.67 -1.81
C ILE A 57 -7.15 14.86 -1.13
N ARG A 58 -7.68 13.80 -0.53
CA ARG A 58 -8.89 13.84 0.30
C ARG A 58 -8.56 14.26 1.74
N ASP A 59 -9.59 14.71 2.44
CA ASP A 59 -9.44 14.99 3.87
C ASP A 59 -9.19 13.70 4.64
N ASP A 60 -8.30 13.76 5.64
CA ASP A 60 -7.83 12.63 6.45
C ASP A 60 -7.17 11.49 5.63
N GLU A 61 -6.66 11.78 4.43
CA GLU A 61 -5.97 10.79 3.61
C GLU A 61 -4.56 10.46 4.13
N ALA A 62 -4.18 9.18 4.03
CA ALA A 62 -2.84 8.71 4.37
C ALA A 62 -1.91 8.83 3.15
N LEU A 63 -0.82 9.58 3.34
CA LEU A 63 0.18 9.87 2.32
C LEU A 63 1.56 9.39 2.77
N TYR A 64 2.42 9.06 1.80
CA TYR A 64 3.74 8.49 2.05
C TYR A 64 4.81 9.33 1.36
N VAL A 65 5.82 9.74 2.11
CA VAL A 65 6.90 10.60 1.64
C VAL A 65 8.13 9.76 1.34
N SER A 66 8.66 9.88 0.13
CA SER A 66 9.90 9.22 -0.30
C SER A 66 10.99 10.23 -0.68
N CYS A 67 12.24 9.79 -0.56
CA CYS A 67 13.43 10.57 -0.94
C CYS A 67 13.86 10.32 -2.41
N GLY A 68 12.92 9.96 -3.29
CA GLY A 68 13.19 9.60 -4.69
C GLY A 68 13.23 8.10 -4.98
N GLU A 69 13.06 7.27 -3.96
CA GLU A 69 12.87 5.83 -4.11
C GLU A 69 11.41 5.49 -4.52
N PRO A 70 11.18 4.35 -5.20
CA PRO A 70 9.83 3.87 -5.51
C PRO A 70 8.97 3.66 -4.26
N PHE A 71 7.65 3.69 -4.43
CA PHE A 71 6.72 3.44 -3.34
C PHE A 71 6.95 2.07 -2.69
N LYS A 72 7.04 2.06 -1.36
CA LYS A 72 7.10 0.89 -0.51
C LYS A 72 5.81 0.86 0.30
N ALA A 73 4.98 -0.14 0.03
CA ALA A 73 3.78 -0.34 0.84
C ALA A 73 4.21 -0.55 2.31
N PRO A 74 3.54 0.08 3.28
CA PRO A 74 3.85 -0.15 4.68
C PRO A 74 3.64 -1.63 5.00
N GLU A 75 4.64 -2.22 5.65
CA GLU A 75 4.52 -3.59 6.15
C GLU A 75 3.56 -3.54 7.35
N LYS A 76 2.26 -3.77 7.10
CA LYS A 76 1.26 -3.93 8.14
C LYS A 76 1.82 -4.93 9.14
N GLY A 77 2.16 -4.45 10.34
CA GLY A 77 2.94 -5.17 11.35
C GLY A 77 2.71 -6.68 11.31
N SER A 78 3.53 -7.40 10.54
CA SER A 78 3.58 -8.84 10.60
C SER A 78 4.45 -9.15 11.81
N ALA A 79 3.82 -9.18 12.97
CA ALA A 79 4.40 -9.86 14.10
C ALA A 79 4.80 -11.27 13.61
N ASN A 80 6.10 -11.53 13.67
CA ASN A 80 6.82 -12.76 13.29
C ASN A 80 7.39 -12.75 11.87
N GLY A 81 8.70 -12.50 11.83
CA GLY A 81 9.50 -12.65 10.63
C GLY A 81 9.54 -14.10 10.16
N ALA A 82 9.34 -14.30 8.87
CA ALA A 82 10.14 -15.15 8.02
C ALA A 82 9.57 -15.08 6.61
N PHE A 83 10.50 -15.08 5.66
CA PHE A 83 10.29 -15.25 4.23
C PHE A 83 9.87 -14.00 3.45
N MET A 84 10.76 -13.67 2.52
CA MET A 84 10.47 -12.91 1.30
C MET A 84 9.03 -13.21 0.85
N SER A 85 8.25 -12.17 0.54
CA SER A 85 7.10 -12.34 -0.35
C SER A 85 7.62 -12.19 -1.78
N PRO A 86 8.14 -13.24 -2.45
CA PRO A 86 8.20 -13.18 -3.88
C PRO A 86 6.74 -13.22 -4.34
N ASN A 87 6.38 -12.33 -5.25
CA ASN A 87 5.08 -12.32 -5.89
C ASN A 87 3.89 -11.91 -4.98
N LYS A 88 3.40 -10.69 -5.24
CA LYS A 88 1.97 -10.53 -5.59
C LYS A 88 1.68 -11.48 -6.77
N GLN A 89 1.61 -12.78 -6.52
CA GLN A 89 1.14 -13.73 -7.50
C GLN A 89 -0.31 -13.34 -7.68
N THR A 90 -0.66 -12.88 -8.87
CA THR A 90 -2.07 -12.65 -9.21
C THR A 90 -2.82 -13.91 -8.78
N ASP A 91 -3.75 -13.73 -7.86
CA ASP A 91 -4.43 -14.82 -7.15
C ASP A 91 -5.26 -15.71 -8.08
N TRP A 92 -5.25 -15.42 -9.38
CA TRP A 92 -5.88 -16.11 -10.48
C TRP A 92 -5.15 -17.40 -10.83
N LEU A 93 -5.90 -18.48 -10.87
CA LEU A 93 -5.45 -19.81 -11.24
C LEU A 93 -6.47 -20.46 -12.18
N VAL A 94 -6.00 -21.42 -12.98
CA VAL A 94 -6.85 -22.17 -13.91
C VAL A 94 -6.95 -23.62 -13.43
N LEU A 95 -8.16 -24.10 -13.24
CA LEU A 95 -8.47 -25.47 -12.84
C LEU A 95 -9.03 -26.26 -14.02
N ASN A 96 -8.55 -27.49 -14.20
CA ASN A 96 -9.18 -28.45 -15.09
C ASN A 96 -10.22 -29.27 -14.31
N VAL A 97 -11.48 -29.15 -14.68
CA VAL A 97 -12.59 -29.90 -14.08
C VAL A 97 -13.28 -30.68 -15.19
N GLY A 98 -13.10 -32.00 -15.20
CA GLY A 98 -13.73 -32.89 -16.18
C GLY A 98 -13.31 -32.63 -17.63
N GLY A 99 -12.09 -32.13 -17.88
CA GLY A 99 -11.59 -31.79 -19.22
C GLY A 99 -11.87 -30.34 -19.65
N LYS A 100 -12.54 -29.54 -18.82
CA LYS A 100 -12.81 -28.13 -19.08
C LYS A 100 -12.00 -27.24 -18.14
N LEU A 101 -11.38 -26.19 -18.71
CA LEU A 101 -10.59 -25.21 -17.96
C LEU A 101 -11.47 -24.09 -17.40
N PHE A 102 -11.27 -23.74 -16.13
CA PHE A 102 -11.96 -22.67 -15.42
C PHE A 102 -10.96 -21.76 -14.72
N SER A 103 -11.09 -20.45 -14.91
CA SER A 103 -10.27 -19.46 -14.20
C SER A 103 -10.99 -18.97 -12.96
N THR A 104 -10.30 -19.00 -11.82
CA THR A 104 -10.83 -18.55 -10.52
C THR A 104 -9.71 -17.94 -9.69
N THR A 105 -10.02 -17.33 -8.55
CA THR A 105 -9.00 -16.92 -7.58
C THR A 105 -8.79 -17.97 -6.49
N ARG A 106 -7.61 -17.97 -5.86
CA ARG A 106 -7.28 -18.82 -4.70
C ARG A 106 -8.24 -18.56 -3.55
N SER A 107 -8.52 -17.29 -3.27
CA SER A 107 -9.53 -16.86 -2.27
C SER A 107 -10.90 -17.53 -2.46
N THR A 108 -11.32 -17.80 -3.70
CA THR A 108 -12.58 -18.51 -3.97
C THR A 108 -12.54 -19.97 -3.54
N LEU A 109 -11.36 -20.61 -3.57
CA LEU A 109 -11.18 -22.02 -3.19
C LEU A 109 -10.96 -22.22 -1.68
N VAL A 110 -10.25 -21.30 -1.04
CA VAL A 110 -9.87 -21.44 0.38
C VAL A 110 -10.78 -20.68 1.35
N GLY A 111 -11.60 -19.74 0.86
CA GLY A 111 -12.26 -18.74 1.71
C GLY A 111 -13.54 -19.18 2.42
N LYS A 112 -14.25 -20.19 1.92
CA LYS A 112 -15.55 -20.62 2.50
C LYS A 112 -15.52 -21.97 3.18
N GLU A 113 -14.81 -22.94 2.60
CA GLU A 113 -14.76 -24.32 3.09
C GLU A 113 -13.29 -24.72 3.23
N THR A 114 -12.66 -24.29 4.31
CA THR A 114 -11.23 -24.49 4.59
C THR A 114 -10.84 -25.97 4.69
N ASP A 115 -11.79 -26.83 5.02
CA ASP A 115 -11.59 -28.29 5.10
C ASP A 115 -11.86 -29.02 3.79
N SER A 116 -12.32 -28.31 2.75
CA SER A 116 -12.57 -28.92 1.44
C SER A 116 -11.27 -29.45 0.82
N MET A 117 -11.40 -30.48 -0.01
CA MET A 117 -10.25 -31.07 -0.70
C MET A 117 -9.49 -30.04 -1.55
N LEU A 118 -10.21 -29.09 -2.15
CA LEU A 118 -9.61 -28.02 -2.94
C LEU A 118 -8.88 -27.01 -2.05
N ALA A 119 -9.44 -26.63 -0.90
CA ALA A 119 -8.77 -25.73 0.02
C ALA A 119 -7.45 -26.31 0.55
N ARG A 120 -7.36 -27.64 0.70
CA ARG A 120 -6.12 -28.32 1.14
C ARG A 120 -5.04 -28.44 0.06
N MET A 121 -5.40 -28.24 -1.21
CA MET A 121 -4.45 -28.30 -2.34
C MET A 121 -3.73 -26.97 -2.59
N PHE A 122 -4.23 -25.86 -2.02
CA PHE A 122 -3.72 -24.51 -2.25
C PHE A 122 -3.34 -23.85 -0.93
#